data_AF-A0A553KH70-F1
#
_entry.id   AF-A0A553KH70-F1
#
_cell.length_a   1.000
_cell.length_b   1.000
_cell.length_c   1.000
_cell.angle_alpha   90.00
_cell.angle_beta   90.00
_cell.angle_gamma   90.00
#
_symmetry.space_group_name_H-M   'P 1'
#
loop_
_entity.id
_entity.type
_entity.pdbx_description
1 polymer ?
#
loop_
_entity_poly.entity_id
_entity_poly.type
_entity_poly.pdbx_seq_one_letter_code
_entity_poly.pdbx_strand_id
1 'polypeptide(L)'
;MEQQKDGYTFERDSLTAKNPPTPRAVAGAKNAGDKWQYSAVKLIPTNPHYTGNLVQGRSKTDVNDKIFLQKKGYKKRLKNKQDEWIVIPDAHPAIFSREAFQEVQGKISKKGEKIFRGRGKKALFARLAFCADCGAGFYQPSVR
;
A
#
# COMPACT_ATOMS: atom_id res chain seq x y z
N MET A 1 -14.80 -13.23 19.44
CA MET A 1 -14.45 -11.87 18.97
C MET A 1 -13.52 -12.00 17.77
N GLU A 2 -14.05 -12.38 16.62
CA GLU A 2 -13.25 -12.55 15.41
C GLU A 2 -13.07 -11.19 14.75
N GLN A 3 -11.89 -10.61 14.92
CA GLN A 3 -11.53 -9.37 14.24
C GLN A 3 -11.49 -9.69 12.74
N GLN A 4 -12.36 -9.07 11.95
CA GLN A 4 -12.39 -9.22 10.51
C GLN A 4 -11.04 -8.72 9.94
N LYS A 5 -10.10 -9.65 9.74
CA LYS A 5 -8.75 -9.36 9.24
C LYS A 5 -8.86 -8.79 7.83
N ASP A 6 -8.10 -7.74 7.52
CA ASP A 6 -8.06 -7.24 6.15
C ASP A 6 -7.33 -8.24 5.23
N GLY A 7 -7.69 -8.26 3.95
CA GLY A 7 -7.17 -9.28 3.01
C GLY A 7 -5.64 -9.39 2.96
N TYR A 8 -4.90 -8.30 3.21
CA TYR A 8 -3.44 -8.34 3.28
C TYR A 8 -2.91 -9.01 4.54
N THR A 9 -3.58 -8.83 5.70
CA THR A 9 -3.21 -9.53 6.93
C THR A 9 -3.47 -11.03 6.79
N PHE A 10 -4.57 -11.41 6.15
CA PHE A 10 -4.86 -12.81 5.84
C PHE A 10 -3.76 -13.43 4.96
N GLU A 11 -3.40 -12.76 3.86
CA GLU A 11 -2.38 -13.27 2.94
C GLU A 11 -0.99 -13.34 3.61
N ARG A 12 -0.64 -12.34 4.43
CA ARG A 12 0.58 -12.36 5.24
C ARG A 12 0.62 -13.59 6.17
N ASP A 13 -0.47 -13.86 6.87
CA ASP A 13 -0.56 -14.99 7.80
C ASP A 13 -0.46 -16.33 7.04
N SER A 14 -1.12 -16.43 5.87
CA SER A 14 -1.05 -17.60 5.00
C SER A 14 0.37 -17.85 4.48
N LEU A 15 1.05 -16.80 3.98
CA LEU A 15 2.44 -16.89 3.53
C LEU A 15 3.36 -17.27 4.68
N THR A 16 3.18 -16.68 5.87
CA THR A 16 3.99 -17.02 7.03
C THR A 16 3.78 -18.48 7.46
N ALA A 17 2.56 -19.01 7.35
CA ALA A 17 2.26 -20.41 7.66
C ALA A 17 2.89 -21.40 6.65
N LYS A 18 2.93 -21.04 5.36
CA LYS A 18 3.59 -21.84 4.30
C LYS A 18 5.12 -21.77 4.34
N ASN A 19 5.66 -20.77 5.04
CA ASN A 19 7.09 -20.52 5.22
C ASN A 19 7.95 -20.46 3.93
N PRO A 20 7.51 -19.79 2.83
CA PRO A 20 8.40 -19.53 1.71
C PRO A 20 9.42 -18.43 2.07
N PRO A 21 10.62 -18.43 1.45
CA PRO A 21 11.65 -17.45 1.75
C PRO A 21 11.13 -16.02 1.48
N THR A 22 11.38 -15.11 2.43
CA THR A 22 10.96 -13.70 2.27
C THR A 22 11.78 -13.01 1.17
N PRO A 23 11.29 -11.93 0.54
CA PRO A 23 12.03 -11.24 -0.51
C PRO A 23 13.43 -10.77 -0.06
N ARG A 24 13.57 -10.42 1.22
CA ARG A 24 14.87 -10.08 1.83
C ARG A 24 15.78 -11.29 2.01
N ALA A 25 15.22 -12.45 2.37
CA ALA A 25 15.96 -13.70 2.47
C ALA A 25 16.48 -14.15 1.09
N VAL A 26 15.63 -14.07 0.06
CA VAL A 26 16.03 -14.34 -1.34
C VAL A 26 17.14 -13.37 -1.80
N ALA A 27 17.09 -12.11 -1.39
CA ALA A 27 18.13 -11.12 -1.68
C ALA A 27 19.43 -11.30 -0.84
N GLY A 28 19.51 -12.32 0.04
CA GLY A 28 20.70 -12.59 0.85
C GLY A 28 21.02 -11.53 1.92
N ALA A 29 20.02 -10.74 2.34
CA ALA A 29 20.25 -9.67 3.30
C ALA A 29 20.50 -10.24 4.72
N LYS A 30 21.55 -9.77 5.41
CA LYS A 30 21.90 -10.21 6.78
C LYS A 30 20.78 -9.98 7.82
N ASN A 31 19.88 -9.04 7.57
CA ASN A 31 18.73 -8.71 8.42
C ASN A 31 17.41 -9.23 7.84
N ALA A 32 17.45 -10.32 7.08
CA ALA A 32 16.25 -11.00 6.64
C ALA A 32 15.54 -11.62 7.85
N GLY A 33 14.26 -11.31 7.99
CA GLY A 33 13.39 -12.02 8.93
C GLY A 33 12.72 -13.20 8.24
N ASP A 34 12.35 -14.20 9.04
CA ASP A 34 11.70 -15.43 8.55
C ASP A 34 10.20 -15.21 8.25
N LYS A 35 9.59 -14.19 8.86
CA LYS A 35 8.15 -13.92 8.73
C LYS A 35 7.85 -12.89 7.65
N TRP A 36 6.81 -13.17 6.87
CA TRP A 36 6.30 -12.22 5.88
C TRP A 36 5.71 -10.98 6.56
N GLN A 37 6.12 -9.81 6.08
CA GLN A 37 5.67 -8.53 6.63
C GLN A 37 4.46 -8.01 5.84
N TYR A 38 3.51 -7.38 6.54
CA TYR A 38 2.33 -6.77 5.93
C TYR A 38 2.71 -5.77 4.81
N SER A 39 3.75 -4.97 5.07
CA SER A 39 4.24 -3.97 4.11
C SER A 39 4.74 -4.59 2.81
N ALA A 40 5.41 -5.75 2.88
CA ALA A 40 5.90 -6.46 1.71
C ALA A 40 4.74 -6.97 0.85
N VAL A 41 3.78 -7.67 1.47
CA VAL A 41 2.57 -8.19 0.80
C VAL A 41 1.76 -7.07 0.15
N LYS A 42 1.71 -5.90 0.78
CA LYS A 42 1.05 -4.71 0.21
C LYS A 42 1.84 -4.07 -0.94
N LEU A 43 3.17 -4.06 -0.87
CA LEU A 43 4.02 -3.34 -1.84
C LEU A 43 4.16 -4.09 -3.17
N ILE A 44 4.26 -5.43 -3.12
CA ILE A 44 4.43 -6.29 -4.30
C ILE A 44 3.37 -6.01 -5.38
N PRO A 45 2.05 -6.09 -5.11
CA PRO A 45 1.03 -5.85 -6.14
C PRO A 45 0.97 -4.38 -6.60
N THR A 46 1.65 -3.44 -5.94
CA THR A 46 1.68 -2.02 -6.34
C THR A 46 2.84 -1.72 -7.28
N ASN A 47 3.74 -2.68 -7.54
CA ASN A 47 4.94 -2.43 -8.31
C ASN A 47 4.71 -2.64 -9.82
N PRO A 48 4.78 -1.59 -10.66
CA PRO A 48 4.55 -1.70 -12.11
C PRO A 48 5.63 -2.51 -12.83
N HIS A 49 6.77 -2.78 -12.21
CA HIS A 49 7.79 -3.64 -12.80
C HIS A 49 7.23 -5.03 -13.18
N TYR A 50 6.29 -5.56 -12.42
CA TYR A 50 5.73 -6.88 -12.74
C TYR A 50 4.92 -6.94 -14.04
N THR A 51 4.61 -5.79 -14.66
CA THR A 51 3.98 -5.73 -15.99
C THR A 51 4.98 -5.64 -17.15
N GLY A 52 6.29 -5.79 -16.89
CA GLY A 52 7.35 -5.68 -17.89
C GLY A 52 7.93 -4.28 -18.07
N ASN A 53 7.40 -3.27 -17.36
CA ASN A 53 7.85 -1.89 -17.48
C ASN A 53 9.03 -1.59 -16.54
N LEU A 54 10.07 -0.92 -17.03
CA LEU A 54 11.12 -0.37 -16.16
C LEU A 54 10.71 1.03 -15.69
N VAL A 55 10.41 1.18 -14.40
CA VAL A 55 10.06 2.48 -13.79
C VAL A 55 11.16 2.96 -12.85
N GLN A 56 11.76 4.11 -13.18
CA GLN A 56 12.79 4.77 -12.38
C GLN A 56 12.38 6.19 -11.97
N GLY A 57 13.14 6.81 -11.07
CA GLY A 57 12.87 8.19 -10.65
C GLY A 57 11.65 8.37 -9.72
N ARG A 58 11.20 7.31 -9.04
CA ARG A 58 10.01 7.35 -8.15
C ARG A 58 10.18 8.20 -6.90
N SER A 59 11.42 8.42 -6.46
CA SER A 59 11.74 9.32 -5.35
C SER A 59 13.00 10.11 -5.63
N LYS A 60 13.03 11.35 -5.14
CA LYS A 60 14.20 12.23 -5.15
C LYS A 60 14.56 12.65 -3.73
N THR A 61 15.82 12.96 -3.54
CA THR A 61 16.31 13.50 -2.26
C THR A 61 16.14 15.01 -2.29
N ASP A 62 15.49 15.56 -1.26
CA ASP A 62 15.42 17.00 -1.06
C ASP A 62 16.78 17.51 -0.59
N VAL A 63 17.43 18.32 -1.41
CA VAL A 63 18.74 18.90 -1.11
C VAL A 63 18.60 20.25 -0.40
N ASN A 64 17.41 20.88 -0.48
CA ASN A 64 17.20 22.26 -0.05
C ASN A 64 16.69 22.36 1.40
N ASP A 65 16.09 21.30 1.94
CA ASP A 65 15.60 21.25 3.32
C ASP A 65 16.75 21.03 4.34
N LYS A 66 17.55 22.09 4.52
CA LYS A 66 18.69 22.12 5.47
C LYS A 66 18.24 21.94 6.93
N ILE A 67 17.03 22.41 7.26
CA ILE A 67 16.47 22.31 8.62
C ILE A 67 16.19 20.85 8.97
N PHE A 68 15.59 20.09 8.06
CA PHE A 68 15.36 18.67 8.27
C PHE A 68 16.67 17.89 8.41
N LEU A 69 17.66 18.20 7.57
CA LEU A 69 18.98 17.59 7.64
C LEU A 69 19.65 17.81 9.00
N GLN A 70 19.63 19.04 9.53
CA GLN A 70 20.20 19.35 10.84
C GLN A 70 19.47 18.63 11.99
N LYS A 71 18.13 18.54 11.93
CA LYS A 71 17.33 17.91 13.00
C LYS A 71 17.38 16.39 13.00
N LYS A 72 17.49 15.76 11.83
CA LYS A 72 17.34 14.30 11.67
C LYS A 72 18.63 13.60 11.25
N GLY A 73 19.66 14.33 10.83
CA GLY A 73 20.95 13.78 10.39
C GLY A 73 20.92 13.14 8.99
N TYR A 74 19.81 13.22 8.25
CA TYR A 74 19.71 12.70 6.88
C TYR A 74 18.83 13.58 6.01
N LYS A 75 19.03 13.50 4.69
CA LYS A 75 18.24 14.25 3.71
C LYS A 75 16.86 13.62 3.52
N LYS A 76 15.83 14.46 3.46
CA LYS A 76 14.45 14.03 3.28
C LYS A 76 14.26 13.39 1.89
N ARG A 77 13.52 12.28 1.83
CA ARG A 77 13.12 11.66 0.56
C ARG A 77 11.71 12.11 0.18
N LEU A 78 11.59 12.67 -1.02
CA LEU A 78 10.33 13.08 -1.63
C LEU A 78 9.89 12.04 -2.65
N LYS A 79 8.60 11.73 -2.67
CA LYS A 79 8.00 10.92 -3.74
C LYS A 79 7.68 11.83 -4.92
N ASN A 80 8.14 11.45 -6.10
CA ASN A 80 7.89 12.20 -7.32
C ASN A 80 6.49 11.90 -7.86
N LYS A 81 5.89 12.87 -8.55
CA LYS A 81 4.66 12.66 -9.32
C LYS A 81 4.91 11.63 -10.42
N GLN A 82 3.86 10.94 -10.85
CA GLN A 82 3.96 9.91 -11.90
C GLN A 82 4.50 10.49 -13.22
N ASP A 83 4.18 11.74 -13.53
CA ASP A 83 4.65 12.44 -14.74
C ASP A 83 6.16 12.70 -14.75
N GLU A 84 6.80 12.70 -13.57
CA GLU A 84 8.26 12.83 -13.43
C GLU A 84 8.97 11.46 -13.48
N TRP A 85 8.23 10.35 -13.60
CA TRP A 85 8.83 9.01 -13.62
C TRP A 85 9.37 8.70 -15.01
N ILE A 86 10.56 8.09 -15.03
CA ILE A 86 11.15 7.58 -16.26
C ILE A 86 10.61 6.17 -16.45
N VAL A 87 9.79 5.97 -17.48
CA VAL A 87 9.15 4.69 -17.78
C VAL A 87 9.64 4.17 -19.12
N ILE A 88 10.32 3.02 -19.12
CA ILE A 88 10.67 2.28 -20.33
C ILE A 88 9.69 1.12 -20.45
N PRO A 89 8.82 1.09 -21.48
CA PRO A 89 7.86 0.01 -21.66
C PRO A 89 8.57 -1.29 -22.08
N ASP A 90 8.02 -2.42 -21.66
CA ASP A 90 8.38 -3.77 -22.12
C ASP A 90 9.89 -4.09 -22.09
N ALA A 91 10.57 -3.62 -21.05
CA ALA A 91 12.00 -3.83 -20.82
C ALA A 91 12.34 -5.27 -20.40
N HIS A 92 11.37 -6.04 -19.92
CA HIS A 92 11.52 -7.46 -19.58
C HIS A 92 10.19 -8.22 -19.70
N PRO A 93 10.20 -9.56 -19.75
CA PRO A 93 8.99 -10.36 -19.77
C PRO A 93 8.08 -10.03 -18.57
N ALA A 94 6.80 -9.78 -18.86
CA ALA A 94 5.82 -9.46 -17.85
C ALA A 94 5.42 -10.71 -17.06
N ILE A 95 5.30 -10.57 -15.73
CA ILE A 95 4.76 -11.61 -14.85
C ILE A 95 3.22 -11.54 -14.83
N PHE A 96 2.66 -10.33 -14.92
CA PHE A 96 1.23 -10.06 -14.98
C PHE A 96 0.86 -9.31 -16.25
N SER A 97 -0.34 -9.59 -16.79
CA SER A 97 -0.90 -8.75 -17.85
C SER A 97 -1.19 -7.34 -17.33
N ARG A 98 -1.14 -6.35 -18.24
CA ARG A 98 -1.44 -4.95 -17.91
C ARG A 98 -2.87 -4.80 -17.38
N GLU A 99 -3.80 -5.55 -17.94
CA GLU A 99 -5.21 -5.58 -17.53
C GLU A 99 -5.37 -6.07 -16.08
N ALA A 100 -4.76 -7.20 -15.73
CA ALA A 100 -4.82 -7.74 -14.38
C ALA A 100 -4.21 -6.76 -13.36
N PHE A 101 -3.08 -6.12 -13.71
CA PHE A 101 -2.47 -5.12 -12.85
C PHE A 101 -3.37 -3.89 -12.65
N GLN A 102 -4.00 -3.39 -13.71
CA GLN A 102 -4.94 -2.27 -13.63
C GLN A 102 -6.16 -2.60 -12.76
N GLU A 103 -6.71 -3.80 -12.89
CA GLU A 103 -7.83 -4.26 -12.07
C GLU A 103 -7.46 -4.27 -10.58
N VAL A 104 -6.27 -4.78 -10.26
CA VAL A 104 -5.73 -4.78 -8.89
C VAL A 104 -5.53 -3.35 -8.38
N GLN A 105 -4.96 -2.44 -9.18
CA GLN A 105 -4.83 -1.03 -8.78
C GLN A 105 -6.21 -0.39 -8.52
N GLY A 106 -7.21 -0.69 -9.36
CA GLY A 106 -8.58 -0.22 -9.18
C GLY A 106 -9.19 -0.72 -7.86
N LYS A 107 -8.97 -1.99 -7.50
CA LYS A 107 -9.39 -2.56 -6.21
C LYS A 107 -8.69 -1.87 -5.03
N ILE A 108 -7.40 -1.57 -5.16
CA ILE A 108 -6.62 -0.87 -4.13
C ILE A 108 -7.14 0.56 -3.91
N SER A 109 -7.37 1.31 -4.99
CA SER A 109 -7.88 2.69 -4.92
C SER A 109 -9.26 2.75 -4.25
N LYS A 110 -10.19 1.87 -4.67
CA LYS A 110 -11.53 1.76 -4.05
C LYS A 110 -11.46 1.38 -2.57
N LYS A 111 -10.50 0.54 -2.16
CA LYS A 111 -10.28 0.21 -0.73
C LYS A 111 -9.76 1.43 0.04
N GLY A 112 -8.90 2.24 -0.56
CA GLY A 112 -8.38 3.49 0.00
C GLY A 112 -9.47 4.53 0.30
N GLU A 113 -10.43 4.68 -0.61
CA GLU A 113 -11.60 5.55 -0.42
C GLU A 113 -12.47 5.10 0.76
N LYS A 114 -12.60 3.78 0.97
CA LYS A 114 -13.43 3.17 2.02
C LYS A 114 -12.75 3.08 3.39
N ILE A 115 -11.56 3.68 3.59
CA ILE A 115 -10.87 3.66 4.89
C ILE A 115 -11.70 4.46 5.90
N PHE A 116 -12.18 3.78 6.93
CA PHE A 116 -12.83 4.39 8.09
C PHE A 116 -11.74 4.99 8.99
N ARG A 117 -11.75 6.32 9.15
CA ARG A 117 -10.79 7.05 10.00
C ARG A 117 -11.31 7.29 11.43
N GLY A 118 -12.54 6.84 11.73
CA GLY A 118 -13.13 6.97 13.06
C GLY A 118 -12.63 5.90 14.03
N ARG A 119 -12.69 6.19 15.34
CA ARG A 119 -12.52 5.19 16.40
C ARG A 119 -13.85 4.43 16.56
N GLY A 120 -13.84 3.10 16.48
CA GLY A 120 -15.02 2.24 16.71
C GLY A 120 -15.31 1.23 15.59
N LYS A 121 -16.36 0.41 15.79
CA LYS A 121 -16.87 -0.50 14.76
C LYS A 121 -17.43 0.32 13.59
N LYS A 122 -17.24 -0.14 12.36
CA LYS A 122 -17.84 0.51 11.19
C LYS A 122 -19.36 0.40 11.31
N ALA A 123 -20.07 1.53 11.26
CA ALA A 123 -21.53 1.52 11.13
C ALA A 123 -21.92 0.83 9.81
N LEU A 124 -23.02 0.06 9.82
CA LEU A 124 -23.48 -0.69 8.65
C LEU A 124 -23.65 0.23 7.41
N PHE A 125 -24.16 1.44 7.62
CA PHE A 125 -24.40 2.43 6.57
C PHE A 125 -23.29 3.48 6.43
N ALA A 126 -22.12 3.27 7.03
CA ALA A 126 -21.01 4.21 6.93
C ALA A 126 -20.62 4.44 5.45
N ARG A 127 -20.65 5.71 5.00
CA ARG A 127 -20.37 6.13 3.62
C ARG A 127 -21.37 5.62 2.55
N LEU A 128 -22.49 5.06 2.97
CA LEU A 128 -23.62 4.69 2.11
C LEU A 128 -24.80 5.65 2.31
N ALA A 129 -25.11 5.99 3.56
CA ALA A 129 -26.17 6.92 3.91
C ALA A 129 -25.61 8.27 4.39
N PHE A 130 -26.18 9.35 3.86
CA PHE A 130 -25.87 10.73 4.22
C PHE A 130 -27.18 11.45 4.57
N CYS A 131 -27.13 12.37 5.51
CA CYS A 131 -28.27 13.24 5.82
C CYS A 131 -28.56 14.17 4.64
N ALA A 132 -29.81 14.25 4.22
CA ALA A 132 -30.22 15.13 3.12
C ALA A 132 -30.05 16.62 3.47
N ASP A 133 -30.26 16.99 4.74
CA ASP A 133 -30.24 18.38 5.18
C ASP A 133 -28.82 18.89 5.46
N CYS A 134 -27.97 18.08 6.11
CA CYS A 134 -26.64 18.52 6.56
C CYS A 134 -25.46 17.83 5.87
N GLY A 135 -25.71 16.82 5.01
CA GLY A 135 -24.66 16.07 4.32
C GLY A 135 -23.77 15.19 5.21
N ALA A 136 -24.02 15.15 6.53
CA ALA A 136 -23.25 14.33 7.45
C ALA A 136 -23.51 12.83 7.18
N GLY A 137 -22.44 12.04 7.24
CA GLY A 137 -22.54 10.59 7.11
C GLY A 137 -23.21 9.97 8.34
N PHE A 138 -24.08 8.99 8.11
CA PHE A 138 -24.78 8.30 9.19
C PHE A 138 -23.77 7.57 10.11
N TYR A 139 -23.83 7.87 11.42
CA TYR A 139 -23.00 7.26 12.45
C TYR A 139 -23.87 6.37 13.34
N GLN A 140 -23.41 5.14 13.62
CA GLN A 140 -24.08 4.23 14.54
C GLN A 140 -23.48 4.43 15.95
N PRO A 141 -24.27 4.93 16.92
CA PRO A 141 -23.83 4.99 18.30
C PRO A 141 -23.58 3.58 18.84
N SER A 142 -22.48 3.38 19.56
CA SER A 142 -22.28 2.14 20.30
C SER A 142 -23.25 2.13 21.48
N VAL A 143 -24.24 1.23 21.47
CA VAL A 143 -25.06 0.93 22.65
C VAL A 143 -24.10 0.39 23.72
N ARG A 144 -24.13 0.99 24.92
CA ARG A 144 -23.34 0.56 26.08
C ARG A 144 -23.84 -0.77 26.61
#